data_AF-A0A3S1N139-F1
#
_entry.id   AF-A0A3S1N139-F1
#
_cell.length_a   1.000
_cell.length_b   1.000
_cell.length_c   1.000
_cell.angle_alpha   90.00
_cell.angle_beta   90.00
_cell.angle_gamma   90.00
#
_symmetry.space_group_name_H-M   'P 1'
#
loop_
_entity.id
_entity.type
_entity.pdbx_description
1 polymer ?
#
loop_
_entity_poly.entity_id
_entity_poly.type
_entity_poly.pdbx_seq_one_letter_code
_entity_poly.pdbx_strand_id
1 'polypeptide(L)' 'MGIISIEELPGRLADGKTLAGLDLGDKTIGVAVSDRGLSFAH' A
#
# COMPACT_ATOMS: atom_id res chain seq x y z
N MET A 1 -4.96 12.48 11.24
CA MET A 1 -5.99 11.55 10.71
C MET A 1 -5.43 10.97 9.42
N GLY A 2 -5.05 9.69 9.42
CA GLY A 2 -4.36 9.04 8.29
C GLY A 2 -5.24 8.06 7.50
N ILE A 3 -6.55 8.08 7.74
CA ILE A 3 -7.52 7.21 7.08
C ILE A 3 -8.09 8.00 5.90
N ILE A 4 -7.98 7.44 4.70
CA ILE A 4 -8.44 8.00 3.42
C ILE A 4 -9.22 6.92 2.67
N SER A 5 -10.03 7.29 1.68
CA SER A 5 -10.61 6.31 0.77
C SER A 5 -9.55 5.77 -0.20
N ILE A 6 -9.76 4.57 -0.74
CA ILE A 6 -8.78 3.96 -1.66
C ILE A 6 -8.67 4.77 -2.97
N GLU A 7 -9.76 5.42 -3.38
CA GLU A 7 -9.83 6.28 -4.56
C GLU A 7 -9.03 7.58 -4.39
N GLU A 8 -8.80 8.02 -3.15
CA GLU A 8 -7.97 9.19 -2.85
C GLU A 8 -6.46 8.86 -2.86
N LEU A 9 -6.10 7.57 -2.79
CA LEU A 9 -4.71 7.13 -2.68
C LEU A 9 -3.84 7.56 -3.87
N PRO A 10 -4.27 7.40 -5.15
CA PRO A 10 -3.45 7.80 -6.29
C PRO A 10 -3.06 9.29 -6.26
N GLY A 11 -3.96 10.17 -5.83
CA GLY A 11 -3.67 11.62 -5.74
C GLY A 11 -2.74 12.00 -4.59
N ARG A 12 -2.51 11.10 -3.63
CA ARG A 12 -1.67 11.32 -2.44
C ARG A 12 -0.34 10.57 -2.50
N LEU A 13 -0.27 9.49 -3.28
CA LEU A 13 0.94 8.72 -3.49
C LEU A 13 1.80 9.43 -4.54
N ALA A 14 2.85 10.13 -4.10
CA ALA A 14 3.77 10.78 -5.01
C ALA A 14 4.51 9.76 -5.90
N ASP A 15 4.81 10.15 -7.14
CA ASP A 15 5.50 9.29 -8.11
C ASP A 15 6.78 8.67 -7.54
N GLY A 16 6.96 7.38 -7.81
CA GLY A 16 8.14 6.63 -7.39
C GLY A 16 8.26 6.38 -5.88
N LYS A 17 7.24 6.70 -5.08
CA LYS A 17 7.15 6.29 -3.68
C LYS A 17 6.74 4.83 -3.56
N THR A 18 7.39 4.14 -2.63
CA THR A 18 7.01 2.79 -2.21
C THR A 18 5.74 2.84 -1.37
N LEU A 19 4.79 1.95 -1.69
CA LEU A 19 3.61 1.70 -0.88
C LEU A 19 3.83 0.43 -0.05
N ALA A 20 3.66 0.52 1.26
CA ALA A 20 3.71 -0.63 2.15
C ALA A 20 2.30 -0.93 2.68
N GLY A 21 1.87 -2.19 2.52
CA GLY A 21 0.67 -2.74 3.12
C GLY A 21 1.00 -3.48 4.41
N LEU A 22 0.19 -3.27 5.44
CA LEU A 22 0.25 -3.97 6.71
C LEU A 22 -1.07 -4.70 6.92
N ASP A 23 -1.01 -6.03 7.04
CA ASP A 23 -2.16 -6.88 7.33
C ASP A 23 -2.00 -7.50 8.72
N LEU A 24 -2.94 -7.20 9.61
CA LEU A 24 -2.91 -7.63 11.00
C LEU A 24 -3.89 -8.79 11.19
N GLY A 25 -3.35 -10.00 11.37
CA GLY A 25 -4.12 -11.16 11.79
C GLY A 25 -3.93 -11.47 13.27
N ASP A 26 -4.75 -12.36 13.81
CA ASP A 26 -4.73 -12.71 15.23
C ASP A 26 -3.42 -13.33 15.72
N LYS A 27 -2.64 -13.93 14.80
CA LYS A 27 -1.38 -14.63 15.12
C LYS A 27 -0.20 -14.21 14.24
N THR A 28 -0.45 -13.47 13.16
CA THR A 28 0.56 -13.17 12.14
C THR A 28 0.39 -11.76 11.65
N ILE A 29 1.50 -11.15 11.24
CA ILE A 29 1.53 -9.85 10.59
C ILE A 29 2.03 -10.07 9.16
N GLY A 30 1.20 -9.73 8.18
CA GLY A 30 1.57 -9.69 6.78
C GLY A 30 2.16 -8.33 6.43
N VAL A 31 3.26 -8.31 5.68
CA VAL A 31 3.84 -7.08 5.11
C VAL A 31 4.03 -7.29 3.62
N ALA A 32 3.50 -6.36 2.83
CA ALA A 32 3.71 -6.30 1.39
C ALA A 32 4.28 -4.93 1.01
N VAL A 33 5.25 -4.90 0.10
CA VAL A 33 5.90 -3.67 -0.34
C VAL A 33 5.83 -3.60 -1.85
N SER A 34 5.22 -2.54 -2.38
CA SER A 34 5.13 -2.33 -3.82
C SER A 34 6.48 -1.97 -4.40
N ASP A 35 6.70 -2.37 -5.65
CA ASP A 35 7.77 -1.80 -6.46
C ASP A 35 7.41 -0.39 -6.96
N ARG A 36 8.26 0.18 -7.80
CA ARG A 36 8.03 1.51 -8.41
C ARG A 36 6.92 1.52 -9.47
N GLY A 37 6.55 0.37 -10.01
CA GLY A 37 5.55 0.24 -11.06
C GLY A 37 4.13 0.12 -10.52
N LEU A 38 3.98 -0.22 -9.23
CA LEU A 38 2.68 -0.47 -8.59
C LEU A 38 1.84 -1.50 -9.37
N SER A 39 2.52 -2.48 -9.99
CA SER A 39 1.89 -3.49 -10.84
C SER A 39 1.54 -4.75 -10.04
N PHE A 40 0.48 -5.44 -10.45
CA PHE A 40 0.18 -6.78 -9.92
C PHE A 40 1.18 -7.80 -10.45
N ALA A 41 1.68 -8.67 -9.56
CA ALA A 41 2.38 -9.89 -9.98
C ALA A 41 1.35 -10.89 -10.52
N HIS A 42 1.63 -11.46 -11.69
CA HIS A 42 0.83 -12.51 -12.34
C HIS A 42 1.23 -13.90 -11.87
#